data_AF-A0A2T2TVT4-F1
#
_entry.id   AF-A0A2T2TVT4-F1
#
_cell.length_a   1.000
_cell.length_b   1.000
_cell.length_c   1.000
_cell.angle_alpha   90.00
_cell.angle_beta   90.00
_cell.angle_gamma   90.00
#
_symmetry.space_group_name_H-M   'P 1'
#
loop_
_entity.id
_entity.type
_entity.pdbx_description
1 polymer ?
#
loop_
_entity_poly.entity_id
_entity_poly.type
_entity_poly.pdbx_seq_one_letter_code
_entity_poly.pdbx_strand_id
1 'polypeptide(L)'
;LSELEPKIAKPSSPGNVVPVREVEGQEIYQSYVGSSANPGFRDFASAAEIVDGHQVHDRVSFDVNPTSRQILENLMNTGHLQMLTRAGARIHQAGCNGCIGMGQAPATGQIALRTVPRNFPGRSGTKEDAVYLVSPETAAASALTGKITDPRDLEDIYGMSYPSVSEPDPFSINKDQLVAPESFADDGAPADFEGEPGLGQGDVQDVELEKGPNVVSLPNFEGLPDKLSGSVILKLGDDISTDEIMPAGSRILPYRSNIPEISKFVFEQVDEQFYERSQEEHDGDGWIVVAGVNYGQGSSREHAAIAPRHLGIRAKIAKSYARIHRQNLANFGILPLTFKSDADYESIDQGDTLSLPNAREEIQQGTTVTVENETQGTTFEAQHDLTEREVEMILEGSQISVVKKEFEEATA
;
A
#
# COMPACT_ATOMS: atom_id res chain seq x y z
N LEU A 1 6.81 29.40 -5.70
CA LEU A 1 7.74 28.37 -6.25
C LEU A 1 9.20 28.83 -6.26
N SER A 2 9.50 30.09 -6.56
CA SER A 2 10.87 30.62 -6.59
C SER A 2 11.67 30.53 -5.27
N GLU A 3 10.99 30.39 -4.14
CA GLU A 3 11.59 30.22 -2.82
C GLU A 3 11.76 28.74 -2.42
N LEU A 4 11.24 27.81 -3.23
CA LEU A 4 11.35 26.38 -2.95
C LEU A 4 12.79 25.93 -3.17
N GLU A 5 13.31 25.17 -2.21
CA GLU A 5 14.61 24.53 -2.25
C GLU A 5 14.46 23.00 -2.18
N PRO A 6 15.51 22.21 -2.49
CA PRO A 6 15.48 20.76 -2.33
C PRO A 6 15.08 20.34 -0.90
N LYS A 7 14.08 19.46 -0.81
CA LYS A 7 13.58 18.89 0.45
C LYS A 7 13.83 17.39 0.51
N ILE A 8 13.84 16.87 1.73
CA ILE A 8 14.04 15.46 2.04
C ILE A 8 13.11 15.05 3.18
N ALA A 9 12.43 13.90 3.06
CA ALA A 9 11.66 13.32 4.16
C ALA A 9 12.54 12.35 4.95
N LYS A 10 12.68 12.57 6.25
CA LYS A 10 13.43 11.70 7.18
C LYS A 10 12.69 10.37 7.40
N PRO A 11 13.37 9.32 7.92
CA PRO A 11 12.79 8.01 8.13
C PRO A 11 11.50 8.00 8.96
N SER A 12 10.79 6.89 8.86
CA SER A 12 9.58 6.53 9.61
C SER A 12 8.29 7.28 9.23
N SER A 13 8.36 8.42 8.54
CA SER A 13 7.16 9.10 8.05
C SER A 13 7.43 9.97 6.81
N PRO A 14 6.60 9.87 5.75
CA PRO A 14 6.70 10.76 4.59
C PRO A 14 6.45 12.23 4.93
N GLY A 15 5.77 12.50 6.06
CA GLY A 15 5.50 13.86 6.54
C GLY A 15 6.67 14.51 7.28
N ASN A 16 7.73 13.77 7.58
CA ASN A 16 8.90 14.27 8.34
C ASN A 16 9.88 15.03 7.44
N VAL A 17 9.41 16.10 6.80
CA VAL A 17 10.11 16.81 5.73
C VAL A 17 10.98 17.95 6.26
N VAL A 18 12.23 18.01 5.81
CA VAL A 18 13.22 19.07 6.12
C VAL A 18 13.95 19.52 4.84
N PRO A 19 14.61 20.69 4.82
CA PRO A 19 15.58 21.03 3.77
C PRO A 19 16.68 19.99 3.66
N VAL A 20 17.17 19.69 2.45
CA VAL A 20 18.32 18.77 2.26
C VAL A 20 19.53 19.22 3.07
N ARG A 21 19.80 20.53 3.08
CA ARG A 21 20.91 21.15 3.84
C ARG A 21 20.87 20.93 5.35
N GLU A 22 19.73 20.58 5.94
CA GLU A 22 19.64 20.29 7.37
C GLU A 22 20.31 18.96 7.75
N VAL A 23 20.33 18.00 6.81
CA VAL A 23 20.84 16.64 7.02
C VAL A 23 22.00 16.29 6.08
N GLU A 24 22.53 17.28 5.38
CA GLU A 24 23.65 17.15 4.46
C GLU A 24 24.92 16.64 5.15
N GLY A 25 25.73 15.88 4.40
CA GLY A 25 27.00 15.33 4.85
C GLY A 25 26.91 13.97 5.54
N GLN A 26 25.70 13.49 5.87
CA GLN A 26 25.51 12.15 6.41
C GLN A 26 25.81 11.08 5.35
N GLU A 27 26.60 10.07 5.71
CA GLU A 27 26.99 9.01 4.78
C GLU A 27 25.79 8.16 4.33
N ILE A 28 25.75 7.81 3.05
CA ILE A 28 24.72 6.93 2.50
C ILE A 28 25.32 5.59 2.08
N TYR A 29 24.47 4.56 2.08
CA TYR A 29 24.84 3.22 1.61
C TYR A 29 24.07 2.83 0.34
N GLN A 30 22.90 3.43 0.12
CA GLN A 30 22.07 3.16 -1.05
C GLN A 30 21.49 4.45 -1.61
N SER A 31 21.44 4.54 -2.93
CA SER A 31 20.67 5.53 -3.67
C SER A 31 19.79 4.81 -4.68
N TYR A 32 18.48 5.05 -4.64
CA TYR A 32 17.49 4.40 -5.48
C TYR A 32 16.74 5.47 -6.28
N VAL A 33 16.72 5.32 -7.61
CA VAL A 33 15.99 6.18 -8.55
C VAL A 33 14.90 5.39 -9.26
N GLY A 34 13.70 5.97 -9.35
CA GLY A 34 12.52 5.44 -10.03
C GLY A 34 11.30 5.32 -9.12
N SER A 35 10.40 4.38 -9.43
CA SER A 35 9.04 4.22 -8.87
C SER A 35 7.98 5.12 -9.49
N SER A 36 6.71 4.83 -9.17
CA SER A 36 5.55 5.60 -9.64
C SER A 36 5.51 7.06 -9.15
N ALA A 37 6.30 7.43 -8.13
CA ALA A 37 6.36 8.81 -7.65
C ALA A 37 7.23 9.72 -8.52
N ASN A 38 8.22 9.16 -9.21
CA ASN A 38 9.08 9.88 -10.15
C ASN A 38 9.17 9.06 -11.45
N PRO A 39 8.06 8.99 -12.22
CA PRO A 39 7.90 7.98 -13.25
C PRO A 39 8.42 8.40 -14.63
N GLY A 40 8.73 9.68 -14.83
CA GLY A 40 8.92 10.28 -16.14
C GLY A 40 10.30 10.00 -16.73
N PHE A 41 10.41 10.11 -18.06
CA PHE A 41 11.70 10.04 -18.75
C PHE A 41 12.69 11.04 -18.16
N ARG A 42 12.23 12.27 -17.91
CA ARG A 42 13.02 13.36 -17.33
C ARG A 42 13.67 13.00 -16.00
N ASP A 43 13.01 12.22 -15.16
CA ASP A 43 13.52 11.85 -13.83
C ASP A 43 14.75 10.94 -13.94
N PHE A 44 14.68 9.94 -14.81
CA PHE A 44 15.79 9.02 -15.07
C PHE A 44 16.91 9.67 -15.89
N ALA A 45 16.57 10.45 -16.91
CA ALA A 45 17.54 11.13 -17.75
C ALA A 45 18.28 12.22 -16.98
N SER A 46 17.63 12.93 -16.04
CA SER A 46 18.32 13.93 -15.19
C SER A 46 19.34 13.24 -14.28
N ALA A 47 18.98 12.11 -13.68
CA ALA A 47 19.91 11.31 -12.88
C ALA A 47 21.06 10.76 -13.75
N ALA A 48 20.78 10.36 -14.99
CA ALA A 48 21.76 9.87 -15.95
C ALA A 48 22.77 10.94 -16.36
N GLU A 49 22.32 12.15 -16.70
CA GLU A 49 23.19 13.28 -17.04
C GLU A 49 24.05 13.72 -15.84
N ILE A 50 23.51 13.69 -14.62
CA ILE A 50 24.28 14.01 -13.40
C ILE A 50 25.46 13.04 -13.22
N VAL A 51 25.24 11.75 -13.45
CA VAL A 51 26.29 10.74 -13.22
C VAL A 51 27.19 10.51 -14.44
N ASP A 52 26.92 11.13 -15.59
CA ASP A 52 27.67 10.89 -16.81
C ASP A 52 29.16 11.28 -16.64
N GLY A 53 30.04 10.44 -17.17
CA GLY A 53 31.49 10.59 -17.03
C GLY A 53 32.06 10.30 -15.63
N HIS A 54 31.23 9.95 -14.65
CA HIS A 54 31.65 9.71 -13.26
C HIS A 54 31.31 8.28 -12.80
N GLN A 55 32.05 7.76 -11.83
CA GLN A 55 31.66 6.55 -11.09
C GLN A 55 30.98 6.98 -9.79
N VAL A 56 29.90 6.29 -9.41
CA VAL A 56 29.32 6.48 -8.08
C VAL A 56 30.33 6.06 -7.00
N HIS A 57 30.16 6.60 -5.80
CA HIS A 57 31.04 6.27 -4.68
C HIS A 57 30.99 4.76 -4.39
N ASP A 58 32.16 4.16 -4.16
CA ASP A 58 32.34 2.69 -4.02
C ASP A 58 31.46 2.01 -2.95
N ARG A 59 31.13 2.70 -1.87
CA ARG A 59 30.23 2.24 -0.82
C ARG A 59 28.75 2.28 -1.21
N VAL A 60 28.38 3.04 -2.23
CA VAL A 60 26.99 3.31 -2.58
C VAL A 60 26.48 2.29 -3.58
N SER A 61 25.45 1.57 -3.14
CA SER A 61 24.58 0.81 -4.02
C SER A 61 23.68 1.76 -4.81
N PHE A 62 24.00 2.05 -6.07
CA PHE A 62 23.16 2.88 -6.94
C PHE A 62 22.19 2.02 -7.75
N ASP A 63 20.91 2.12 -7.44
CA ASP A 63 19.81 1.31 -7.98
C ASP A 63 18.90 2.16 -8.88
N VAL A 64 18.59 1.65 -10.08
CA VAL A 64 17.67 2.32 -11.01
C VAL A 64 16.53 1.37 -11.38
N ASN A 65 15.31 1.79 -11.09
CA ASN A 65 14.08 1.03 -11.31
C ASN A 65 13.19 1.74 -12.32
N PRO A 66 13.31 1.42 -13.62
CA PRO A 66 12.45 1.97 -14.65
C PRO A 66 10.98 1.74 -14.33
N THR A 67 10.12 2.69 -14.67
CA THR A 67 8.68 2.59 -14.42
C THR A 67 7.94 1.77 -15.46
N SER A 68 8.46 1.72 -16.68
CA SER A 68 7.91 0.91 -17.76
C SER A 68 8.99 0.47 -18.73
N ARG A 69 8.68 -0.54 -19.54
CA ARG A 69 9.54 -0.93 -20.68
C ARG A 69 9.69 0.20 -21.69
N GLN A 70 8.64 1.02 -21.87
CA GLN A 70 8.67 2.18 -22.76
C GLN A 70 9.67 3.25 -22.29
N ILE A 71 9.71 3.57 -20.99
CA ILE A 71 10.74 4.49 -20.44
C ILE A 71 12.13 3.90 -20.64
N LEU A 72 12.30 2.61 -20.34
CA LEU A 72 13.58 1.92 -20.50
C LEU A 72 14.07 1.96 -21.96
N GLU A 73 13.20 1.71 -22.94
CA GLU A 73 13.50 1.80 -24.37
C GLU A 73 13.93 3.22 -24.78
N ASN A 74 13.22 4.25 -24.32
CA ASN A 74 13.60 5.62 -24.64
C ASN A 74 14.96 6.01 -24.00
N LEU A 75 15.26 5.54 -22.79
CA LEU A 75 16.58 5.73 -22.16
C LEU A 75 17.70 5.00 -22.93
N MET A 76 17.40 3.84 -23.55
CA MET A 76 18.34 3.15 -24.44
C MET A 76 18.58 3.97 -25.71
N ASN A 77 17.52 4.40 -26.38
CA ASN A 77 17.58 5.09 -27.67
C ASN A 77 18.32 6.44 -27.58
N THR A 78 18.24 7.09 -26.42
CA THR A 78 18.88 8.40 -26.15
C THR A 78 20.25 8.28 -25.50
N GLY A 79 20.73 7.07 -25.19
CA GLY A 79 22.03 6.85 -24.56
C GLY A 79 22.08 7.05 -23.04
N HIS A 80 21.03 7.57 -22.40
CA HIS A 80 20.97 7.76 -20.95
C HIS A 80 21.15 6.45 -20.16
N LEU A 81 20.68 5.31 -20.69
CA LEU A 81 20.91 4.03 -20.03
C LEU A 81 22.40 3.66 -19.97
N GLN A 82 23.17 4.05 -21.01
CA GLN A 82 24.61 3.84 -21.04
C GLN A 82 25.32 4.70 -19.98
N MET A 83 24.90 5.95 -19.80
CA MET A 83 25.45 6.85 -18.77
C MET A 83 25.28 6.24 -17.38
N LEU A 84 24.07 5.80 -17.03
CA LEU A 84 23.76 5.13 -15.77
C LEU A 84 24.62 3.87 -15.58
N THR A 85 24.65 3.01 -16.61
CA THR A 85 25.40 1.75 -16.55
C THR A 85 26.90 2.00 -16.35
N ARG A 86 27.48 2.97 -17.05
CA ARG A 86 28.90 3.33 -16.91
C ARG A 86 29.20 3.88 -15.53
N ALA A 87 28.28 4.62 -14.92
CA ALA A 87 28.45 5.15 -13.57
C ALA A 87 28.37 4.09 -12.45
N GLY A 88 28.09 2.82 -12.78
CA GLY A 88 27.96 1.74 -11.80
C GLY A 88 26.53 1.51 -11.33
N ALA A 89 25.53 2.10 -11.99
CA ALA A 89 24.12 1.86 -11.65
C ALA A 89 23.71 0.41 -11.94
N ARG A 90 22.90 -0.16 -11.04
CA ARG A 90 22.23 -1.45 -11.23
C ARG A 90 20.86 -1.20 -11.81
N ILE A 91 20.67 -1.58 -13.08
CA ILE A 91 19.41 -1.42 -13.79
C ILE A 91 18.50 -2.62 -13.49
N HIS A 92 17.33 -2.35 -12.91
CA HIS A 92 16.35 -3.37 -12.54
C HIS A 92 15.26 -3.53 -13.59
N GLN A 93 14.49 -4.61 -13.47
CA GLN A 93 13.27 -4.81 -14.25
C GLN A 93 12.25 -3.70 -13.97
N ALA A 94 11.47 -3.33 -14.99
CA ALA A 94 10.44 -2.33 -14.83
C ALA A 94 9.37 -2.81 -13.84
N GLY A 95 9.15 -2.06 -12.76
CA GLY A 95 8.22 -2.44 -11.70
C GLY A 95 8.47 -1.77 -10.35
N CYS A 96 7.65 -2.14 -9.36
CA CYS A 96 7.73 -1.57 -8.02
C CYS A 96 8.99 -2.01 -7.24
N ASN A 97 9.35 -3.30 -7.32
CA ASN A 97 10.53 -3.91 -6.69
C ASN A 97 10.79 -3.38 -5.25
N GLY A 98 11.97 -2.80 -4.98
CA GLY A 98 12.37 -2.28 -3.66
C GLY A 98 11.43 -1.23 -3.05
N CYS A 99 10.58 -0.55 -3.83
CA CYS A 99 9.55 0.37 -3.31
C CYS A 99 8.53 -0.31 -2.38
N ILE A 100 8.31 -1.61 -2.59
CA ILE A 100 7.41 -2.46 -1.79
C ILE A 100 8.16 -3.59 -1.05
N GLY A 101 9.47 -3.43 -0.87
CA GLY A 101 10.32 -4.41 -0.18
C GLY A 101 10.62 -5.68 -0.98
N MET A 102 10.49 -5.64 -2.31
CA MET A 102 10.84 -6.76 -3.21
C MET A 102 12.26 -6.60 -3.74
N GLY A 103 13.23 -7.14 -3.00
CA GLY A 103 14.66 -6.99 -3.30
C GLY A 103 15.16 -5.59 -2.94
N GLN A 104 16.44 -5.32 -3.24
CA GLN A 104 17.08 -4.01 -3.01
C GLN A 104 16.93 -3.52 -1.56
N ALA A 105 16.88 -4.45 -0.60
CA ALA A 105 16.74 -4.15 0.82
C ALA A 105 17.95 -3.29 1.28
N PRO A 106 17.73 -2.20 2.03
CA PRO A 106 18.83 -1.39 2.52
C PRO A 106 19.60 -2.13 3.61
N ALA A 107 20.86 -1.76 3.83
CA ALA A 107 21.61 -2.28 4.97
C ALA A 107 21.03 -1.73 6.29
N THR A 108 20.93 -2.59 7.29
CA THR A 108 20.42 -2.24 8.63
C THR A 108 21.16 -1.04 9.21
N GLY A 109 20.40 -0.03 9.66
CA GLY A 109 20.94 1.18 10.28
C GLY A 109 21.75 2.09 9.34
N GLN A 110 21.78 1.81 8.03
CA GLN A 110 22.48 2.62 7.03
C GLN A 110 21.48 3.43 6.21
N ILE A 111 21.85 4.67 5.88
CA ILE A 111 20.97 5.58 5.14
C ILE A 111 20.78 5.10 3.70
N ALA A 112 19.51 5.00 3.30
CA ALA A 112 19.10 4.72 1.94
C ALA A 112 18.24 5.88 1.41
N LEU A 113 18.73 6.55 0.36
CA LEU A 113 17.96 7.58 -0.33
C LEU A 113 17.10 6.96 -1.42
N ARG A 114 15.81 7.28 -1.45
CA ARG A 114 14.88 6.69 -2.41
C ARG A 114 13.93 7.73 -2.99
N THR A 115 13.74 7.70 -4.30
CA THR A 115 12.76 8.54 -5.00
C THR A 115 11.35 7.95 -4.98
N VAL A 116 10.96 7.34 -3.87
CA VAL A 116 9.69 6.62 -3.68
C VAL A 116 8.73 7.46 -2.83
N PRO A 117 7.41 7.17 -2.80
CA PRO A 117 6.47 8.04 -2.08
C PRO A 117 6.38 7.74 -0.57
N ARG A 118 6.98 6.65 -0.07
CA ARG A 118 6.72 6.14 1.29
C ARG A 118 7.96 5.51 1.93
N ASN A 119 8.18 5.79 3.21
CA ASN A 119 9.28 5.28 4.04
C ASN A 119 8.80 4.89 5.46
N PHE A 120 7.62 4.26 5.57
CA PHE A 120 7.16 3.65 6.82
C PHE A 120 8.15 2.56 7.28
N PRO A 121 8.33 2.36 8.60
CA PRO A 121 9.27 1.36 9.13
C PRO A 121 9.06 -0.03 8.51
N GLY A 122 10.15 -0.68 8.11
CA GLY A 122 10.08 -2.04 7.55
C GLY A 122 9.66 -2.12 6.09
N ARG A 123 9.13 -1.05 5.49
CA ARG A 123 8.51 -1.07 4.16
C ARG A 123 9.50 -1.44 3.06
N SER A 124 10.78 -1.09 3.22
CA SER A 124 11.80 -1.45 2.23
C SER A 124 12.28 -2.90 2.31
N GLY A 125 11.70 -3.72 3.19
CA GLY A 125 12.11 -5.12 3.41
C GLY A 125 13.11 -5.31 4.56
N THR A 126 13.36 -4.27 5.38
CA THR A 126 14.29 -4.31 6.52
C THR A 126 13.66 -3.56 7.69
N LYS A 127 13.47 -4.22 8.85
CA LYS A 127 12.73 -3.67 10.03
C LYS A 127 13.32 -2.37 10.58
N GLU A 128 14.64 -2.21 10.48
CA GLU A 128 15.41 -1.05 10.97
C GLU A 128 15.93 -0.22 9.79
N ASP A 129 15.05 0.06 8.82
CA ASP A 129 15.38 0.83 7.63
C ASP A 129 15.55 2.33 7.92
N ALA A 130 16.62 2.92 7.42
CA ALA A 130 16.86 4.38 7.46
C ALA A 130 16.59 4.99 6.08
N VAL A 131 15.35 4.84 5.59
CA VAL A 131 14.95 5.31 4.26
C VAL A 131 14.53 6.77 4.30
N TYR A 132 15.22 7.59 3.50
CA TYR A 132 14.86 8.98 3.26
C TYR A 132 14.25 9.14 1.87
N LEU A 133 13.23 10.00 1.75
CA LEU A 133 12.58 10.30 0.47
C LEU A 133 13.16 11.56 -0.14
N VAL A 134 13.62 11.47 -1.39
CA VAL A 134 14.34 12.55 -2.08
C VAL A 134 13.93 12.67 -3.55
N SER A 135 14.33 13.76 -4.20
CA SER A 135 14.24 13.89 -5.66
C SER A 135 15.30 13.05 -6.39
N PRO A 136 15.12 12.73 -7.69
CA PRO A 136 16.13 12.05 -8.51
C PRO A 136 17.48 12.75 -8.53
N GLU A 137 17.50 14.08 -8.54
CA GLU A 137 18.74 14.87 -8.56
C GLU A 137 19.50 14.75 -7.24
N THR A 138 18.79 14.84 -6.10
CA THR A 138 19.39 14.65 -4.77
C THR A 138 19.92 13.22 -4.62
N ALA A 139 19.18 12.23 -5.13
CA ALA A 139 19.61 10.83 -5.13
C ALA A 139 20.89 10.62 -5.97
N ALA A 140 20.95 11.19 -7.18
CA ALA A 140 22.11 11.08 -8.07
C ALA A 140 23.33 11.83 -7.52
N ALA A 141 23.16 13.06 -7.03
CA ALA A 141 24.22 13.85 -6.39
C ALA A 141 24.82 13.12 -5.18
N SER A 142 23.97 12.54 -4.35
CA SER A 142 24.39 11.79 -3.18
C SER A 142 25.06 10.45 -3.55
N ALA A 143 24.66 9.83 -4.67
CA ALA A 143 25.31 8.62 -5.16
C ALA A 143 26.76 8.87 -5.59
N LEU A 144 27.03 10.02 -6.22
CA LEU A 144 28.39 10.43 -6.60
C LEU A 144 29.28 10.70 -5.39
N THR A 145 28.73 11.38 -4.38
CA THR A 145 29.51 11.88 -3.24
C THR A 145 29.58 10.93 -2.05
N GLY A 146 28.75 9.89 -2.00
CA GLY A 146 28.69 8.93 -0.89
C GLY A 146 27.99 9.44 0.36
N LYS A 147 27.39 10.64 0.30
CA LYS A 147 26.73 11.31 1.42
C LYS A 147 25.52 12.11 0.94
N ILE A 148 24.57 12.40 1.82
CA ILE A 148 23.44 13.28 1.52
C ILE A 148 24.01 14.61 1.04
N THR A 149 23.65 15.01 -0.17
CA THR A 149 24.20 16.20 -0.85
C THR A 149 23.09 16.99 -1.52
N ASP A 150 23.07 18.31 -1.30
CA ASP A 150 22.22 19.23 -2.05
C ASP A 150 22.65 19.22 -3.53
N PRO A 151 21.76 18.89 -4.48
CA PRO A 151 22.15 18.77 -5.89
C PRO A 151 22.64 20.08 -6.50
N ARG A 152 22.37 21.23 -5.87
CA ARG A 152 22.87 22.54 -6.32
C ARG A 152 24.38 22.69 -6.13
N ASP A 153 24.97 21.96 -5.18
CA ASP A 153 26.39 22.05 -4.87
C ASP A 153 27.25 21.28 -5.89
N LEU A 154 26.64 20.54 -6.83
CA LEU A 154 27.36 19.85 -7.92
C LEU A 154 28.12 20.80 -8.85
N GLU A 155 27.65 22.04 -9.00
CA GLU A 155 28.38 23.06 -9.76
C GLU A 155 29.74 23.37 -9.13
N ASP A 156 29.79 23.51 -7.80
CA ASP A 156 31.03 23.78 -7.08
C ASP A 156 31.92 22.54 -6.94
N ILE A 157 31.32 21.36 -6.74
CA ILE A 157 32.07 20.11 -6.48
C ILE A 157 32.65 19.53 -7.78
N TYR A 158 31.88 19.53 -8.87
CA TYR A 158 32.23 18.84 -10.12
C TYR A 158 32.29 19.78 -11.34
N GLY A 159 31.94 21.06 -11.21
CA GLY A 159 31.82 21.97 -12.35
C GLY A 159 30.65 21.62 -13.27
N MET A 160 29.61 20.95 -12.73
CA MET A 160 28.46 20.49 -13.48
C MET A 160 27.34 21.53 -13.48
N SER A 161 26.79 21.84 -14.65
CA SER A 161 25.53 22.58 -14.75
C SER A 161 24.33 21.66 -14.51
N TYR A 162 23.21 22.25 -14.10
CA TYR A 162 21.94 21.53 -13.99
C TYR A 162 21.55 20.84 -15.32
N PRO A 163 21.11 19.55 -15.30
CA PRO A 163 20.69 18.82 -16.49
C PRO A 163 19.60 19.54 -17.29
N SER A 164 19.74 19.59 -18.61
CA SER A 164 18.76 20.21 -19.52
C SER A 164 18.05 19.13 -20.32
N VAL A 165 17.36 18.24 -19.63
CA VAL A 165 16.71 17.09 -20.24
C VAL A 165 15.46 17.47 -21.01
N SER A 166 15.41 17.08 -22.28
CA SER A 166 14.19 17.08 -23.10
C SER A 166 13.77 15.64 -23.40
N GLU A 167 12.47 15.39 -23.42
CA GLU A 167 11.96 14.11 -23.93
C GLU A 167 12.34 13.94 -25.42
N PRO A 168 12.67 12.72 -25.86
CA PRO A 168 12.95 12.46 -27.26
C PRO A 168 11.72 12.73 -28.12
N ASP A 169 11.95 13.30 -29.31
CA ASP A 169 10.96 13.47 -30.36
C ASP A 169 11.46 12.76 -31.65
N PRO A 170 10.81 11.66 -32.08
CA PRO A 170 9.60 11.07 -31.51
C PRO A 170 9.87 10.28 -30.22
N PHE A 171 8.90 10.29 -29.30
CA PHE A 171 8.91 9.41 -28.13
C PHE A 171 8.56 7.99 -28.57
N SER A 172 9.43 7.02 -28.28
CA SER A 172 9.22 5.64 -28.71
C SER A 172 8.06 5.01 -27.92
N ILE A 173 7.05 4.49 -28.63
CA ILE A 173 5.90 3.80 -28.05
C ILE A 173 5.78 2.44 -28.73
N ASN A 174 6.13 1.37 -28.02
CA ASN A 174 6.05 0.01 -28.53
C ASN A 174 4.69 -0.63 -28.17
N LYS A 175 3.79 -0.70 -29.16
CA LYS A 175 2.48 -1.36 -29.02
C LYS A 175 2.51 -2.85 -29.40
N ASP A 176 3.59 -3.34 -30.00
CA ASP A 176 3.70 -4.72 -30.50
C ASP A 176 3.69 -5.76 -29.35
N GLN A 177 3.98 -5.33 -28.13
CA GLN A 177 3.92 -6.17 -26.91
C GLN A 177 2.53 -6.26 -26.28
N LEU A 178 1.53 -5.54 -26.81
CA LEU A 178 0.17 -5.56 -26.27
C LEU A 178 -0.64 -6.69 -26.93
N VAL A 179 -1.23 -7.54 -26.09
CA VAL A 179 -2.17 -8.58 -26.51
C VAL A 179 -3.55 -8.16 -26.02
N ALA A 180 -4.53 -8.08 -26.93
CA ALA A 180 -5.91 -7.81 -26.58
C ALA A 180 -6.51 -8.99 -25.81
N PRO A 181 -7.32 -8.77 -24.74
CA PRO A 181 -8.14 -9.83 -24.16
C PRO A 181 -9.15 -10.39 -25.17
N GLU A 182 -9.56 -11.64 -25.04
CA GLU A 182 -10.66 -12.21 -25.85
C GLU A 182 -11.97 -11.43 -25.60
N SER A 183 -12.82 -11.27 -26.63
CA SER A 183 -14.12 -10.57 -26.50
C SER A 183 -15.25 -11.53 -26.10
N PHE A 184 -16.35 -10.98 -25.58
CA PHE A 184 -17.63 -11.69 -25.63
C PHE A 184 -18.13 -11.66 -27.08
N ALA A 185 -18.65 -12.78 -27.57
CA ALA A 185 -19.09 -12.89 -28.96
C ALA A 185 -20.34 -12.04 -29.29
N ASP A 186 -21.04 -11.45 -28.30
CA ASP A 186 -22.38 -10.87 -28.52
C ASP A 186 -22.73 -9.61 -27.68
N ASP A 187 -21.75 -8.98 -27.03
CA ASP A 187 -22.03 -7.90 -26.09
C ASP A 187 -21.61 -6.57 -26.70
N GLY A 188 -22.54 -5.94 -27.43
CA GLY A 188 -22.38 -4.65 -28.12
C GLY A 188 -21.41 -3.69 -27.44
N ALA A 189 -20.14 -3.78 -27.84
CA ALA A 189 -19.14 -2.79 -27.47
C ALA A 189 -19.71 -1.43 -27.91
N PRO A 190 -19.64 -0.39 -27.07
CA PRO A 190 -20.08 0.93 -27.48
C PRO A 190 -19.42 1.27 -28.83
N ALA A 191 -20.19 1.78 -29.80
CA ALA A 191 -19.74 1.97 -31.19
C ALA A 191 -18.44 2.81 -31.31
N ASP A 192 -18.10 3.54 -30.26
CA ASP A 192 -16.87 4.27 -30.00
C ASP A 192 -15.62 3.39 -29.77
N PHE A 193 -15.76 2.06 -29.64
CA PHE A 193 -14.67 1.10 -29.48
C PHE A 193 -14.54 0.10 -30.65
N GLU A 194 -15.37 0.21 -31.68
CA GLU A 194 -15.16 -0.57 -32.92
C GLU A 194 -13.86 -0.11 -33.62
N GLY A 195 -12.86 -0.99 -33.65
CA GLY A 195 -11.58 -0.74 -34.34
C GLY A 195 -10.42 -0.29 -33.44
N GLU A 196 -10.63 -0.16 -32.13
CA GLU A 196 -9.54 0.05 -31.17
C GLU A 196 -8.81 -1.28 -30.86
N PRO A 197 -7.46 -1.33 -30.90
CA PRO A 197 -6.70 -2.51 -30.54
C PRO A 197 -6.90 -2.85 -29.06
N GLY A 198 -7.61 -3.93 -28.75
CA GLY A 198 -7.93 -4.29 -27.36
C GLY A 198 -9.19 -5.13 -27.18
N LEU A 199 -10.04 -5.27 -28.20
CA LEU A 199 -11.13 -6.25 -28.21
C LEU A 199 -10.66 -7.43 -29.06
N GLY A 200 -10.22 -8.51 -28.40
CA GLY A 200 -9.82 -9.75 -29.08
C GLY A 200 -11.00 -10.40 -29.80
N GLN A 201 -10.74 -11.45 -30.57
CA GLN A 201 -11.79 -12.27 -31.17
C GLN A 201 -11.84 -13.58 -30.40
N GLY A 202 -12.93 -13.85 -29.69
CA GLY A 202 -13.10 -15.06 -28.87
C GLY A 202 -14.50 -15.15 -28.27
N ASP A 203 -14.76 -16.21 -27.50
CA ASP A 203 -15.91 -16.30 -26.60
C ASP A 203 -15.38 -16.59 -25.19
N VAL A 204 -15.39 -15.57 -24.33
CA VAL A 204 -14.86 -15.64 -22.96
C VAL A 204 -15.56 -16.73 -22.13
N GLN A 205 -16.78 -17.16 -22.51
CA GLN A 205 -17.53 -18.17 -21.76
C GLN A 205 -16.84 -19.55 -21.72
N ASP A 206 -15.99 -19.85 -22.70
CA ASP A 206 -15.31 -21.15 -22.82
C ASP A 206 -13.85 -21.14 -22.29
N VAL A 207 -13.39 -20.02 -21.72
CA VAL A 207 -12.02 -19.91 -21.21
C VAL A 207 -11.88 -20.61 -19.86
N GLU A 208 -11.16 -21.74 -19.84
CA GLU A 208 -10.80 -22.42 -18.59
C GLU A 208 -9.78 -21.60 -17.80
N LEU A 209 -10.11 -21.26 -16.54
CA LEU A 209 -9.22 -20.50 -15.67
C LEU A 209 -8.10 -21.38 -15.12
N GLU A 210 -6.86 -21.13 -15.55
CA GLU A 210 -5.67 -21.75 -14.98
C GLU A 210 -5.36 -21.18 -13.57
N LYS A 211 -5.63 -21.98 -12.53
CA LYS A 211 -5.40 -21.60 -11.13
C LYS A 211 -4.22 -22.35 -10.54
N GLY A 212 -3.20 -21.60 -10.10
CA GLY A 212 -2.10 -22.15 -9.30
C GLY A 212 -2.52 -22.48 -7.85
N PRO A 213 -1.67 -23.16 -7.08
CA PRO A 213 -1.99 -23.59 -5.70
C PRO A 213 -2.24 -22.43 -4.72
N ASN A 214 -1.77 -21.22 -5.05
CA ASN A 214 -2.00 -20.00 -4.26
C ASN A 214 -3.16 -19.13 -4.78
N VAL A 215 -3.98 -19.66 -5.68
CA VAL A 215 -5.22 -19.00 -6.15
C VAL A 215 -6.40 -19.73 -5.53
N VAL A 216 -6.81 -19.28 -4.36
CA VAL A 216 -7.87 -19.89 -3.55
C VAL A 216 -9.11 -18.99 -3.61
N SER A 217 -10.28 -19.59 -3.82
CA SER A 217 -11.54 -18.86 -3.77
C SER A 217 -11.75 -18.22 -2.40
N LEU A 218 -12.37 -17.05 -2.39
CA LEU A 218 -12.72 -16.38 -1.14
C LEU A 218 -13.74 -17.23 -0.35
N PRO A 219 -13.62 -17.31 0.99
CA PRO A 219 -14.64 -17.93 1.81
C PRO A 219 -15.92 -17.10 1.79
N ASN A 220 -17.06 -17.73 2.06
CA ASN A 220 -18.29 -17.00 2.33
C ASN A 220 -18.19 -16.34 3.71
N PHE A 221 -18.54 -15.06 3.78
CA PHE A 221 -18.57 -14.31 5.03
C PHE A 221 -20.00 -14.18 5.52
N GLU A 222 -20.24 -14.61 6.76
CA GLU A 222 -21.53 -14.42 7.42
C GLU A 222 -21.82 -12.93 7.65
N GLY A 223 -23.10 -12.58 7.50
CA GLY A 223 -23.63 -11.27 7.85
C GLY A 223 -23.48 -10.92 9.32
N LEU A 224 -23.54 -9.64 9.65
CA LEU A 224 -23.57 -9.15 11.04
C LEU A 224 -24.69 -9.84 11.83
N PRO A 225 -24.52 -10.41 13.04
CA PRO A 225 -25.62 -10.98 13.83
C PRO A 225 -26.47 -9.89 14.52
N ASP A 226 -27.67 -10.24 15.04
CA ASP A 226 -28.53 -9.31 15.79
C ASP A 226 -27.79 -8.71 17.01
N LYS A 227 -27.22 -9.59 17.85
CA LYS A 227 -26.24 -9.26 18.89
C LYS A 227 -24.86 -9.66 18.38
N LEU A 228 -23.89 -8.75 18.44
CA LEU A 228 -22.47 -9.06 18.20
C LEU A 228 -21.73 -9.01 19.54
N SER A 229 -21.16 -10.13 20.00
CA SER A 229 -20.24 -10.15 21.15
C SER A 229 -18.87 -10.67 20.75
N GLY A 230 -17.80 -10.06 21.25
CA GLY A 230 -16.45 -10.48 20.96
C GLY A 230 -15.40 -9.88 21.89
N SER A 231 -14.30 -10.61 22.07
CA SER A 231 -13.16 -10.11 22.86
C SER A 231 -12.31 -9.13 22.04
N VAL A 232 -11.76 -8.13 22.72
CA VAL A 232 -10.79 -7.18 22.15
C VAL A 232 -9.46 -7.91 21.98
N ILE A 233 -9.25 -8.49 20.80
CA ILE A 233 -8.04 -9.29 20.52
C ILE A 233 -6.78 -8.42 20.51
N LEU A 234 -6.92 -7.15 20.09
CA LEU A 234 -5.81 -6.21 19.96
C LEU A 234 -6.29 -4.78 20.19
N LYS A 235 -5.58 -4.05 21.08
CA LYS A 235 -5.72 -2.61 21.27
C LYS A 235 -4.50 -1.89 20.68
N LEU A 236 -4.75 -0.97 19.77
CA LEU A 236 -3.74 -0.27 18.99
C LEU A 236 -3.73 1.23 19.29
N GLY A 237 -2.57 1.86 19.10
CA GLY A 237 -2.42 3.31 19.19
C GLY A 237 -2.87 4.06 17.93
N ASP A 238 -2.36 5.27 17.78
CA ASP A 238 -2.59 6.13 16.61
C ASP A 238 -1.75 5.70 15.40
N ASP A 239 -2.14 6.18 14.22
CA ASP A 239 -1.34 6.15 12.98
C ASP A 239 -0.94 4.75 12.47
N ILE A 240 -1.63 3.70 12.89
CA ILE A 240 -1.40 2.35 12.38
C ILE A 240 -1.66 2.28 10.88
N SER A 241 -0.63 1.95 10.12
CA SER A 241 -0.69 1.83 8.67
C SER A 241 -1.21 0.46 8.23
N THR A 242 -1.66 0.39 6.98
CA THR A 242 -1.96 -0.91 6.33
C THR A 242 -0.72 -1.79 6.18
N ASP A 243 0.51 -1.25 6.25
CA ASP A 243 1.74 -2.05 6.28
C ASP A 243 1.88 -2.78 7.61
N GLU A 244 1.50 -2.13 8.72
CA GLU A 244 1.46 -2.76 10.05
C GLU A 244 0.29 -3.75 10.22
N ILE A 245 -0.87 -3.47 9.62
CA ILE A 245 -2.01 -4.41 9.62
C ILE A 245 -1.72 -5.64 8.77
N MET A 246 -1.19 -5.43 7.55
CA MET A 246 -0.98 -6.48 6.56
C MET A 246 0.27 -6.16 5.72
N PRO A 247 1.44 -6.64 6.12
CA PRO A 247 2.70 -6.25 5.49
C PRO A 247 2.78 -6.68 4.02
N ALA A 248 3.78 -6.12 3.34
CA ALA A 248 4.16 -6.50 1.98
C ALA A 248 5.53 -7.18 2.01
N GLY A 249 6.18 -7.26 0.86
CA GLY A 249 7.49 -7.89 0.71
C GLY A 249 7.41 -9.34 0.23
N SER A 250 8.59 -9.89 -0.03
CA SER A 250 8.78 -11.16 -0.75
C SER A 250 8.20 -12.37 -0.04
N ARG A 251 8.10 -12.34 1.29
CA ARG A 251 7.52 -13.44 2.07
C ARG A 251 5.99 -13.50 1.98
N ILE A 252 5.33 -12.37 1.69
CA ILE A 252 3.86 -12.24 1.83
C ILE A 252 3.17 -12.12 0.48
N LEU A 253 3.78 -11.38 -0.48
CA LEU A 253 3.19 -11.14 -1.80
C LEU A 253 2.83 -12.42 -2.59
N PRO A 254 3.55 -13.55 -2.47
CA PRO A 254 3.14 -14.80 -3.13
C PRO A 254 1.76 -15.34 -2.71
N TYR A 255 1.22 -14.88 -1.57
CA TYR A 255 -0.05 -15.35 -1.01
C TYR A 255 -1.21 -14.37 -1.24
N ARG A 256 -1.06 -13.34 -2.08
CA ARG A 256 -2.12 -12.33 -2.32
C ARG A 256 -3.47 -12.89 -2.78
N SER A 257 -3.47 -14.06 -3.41
CA SER A 257 -4.69 -14.77 -3.84
C SER A 257 -5.03 -15.98 -2.95
N ASN A 258 -4.36 -16.12 -1.79
CA ASN A 258 -4.57 -17.20 -0.82
C ASN A 258 -4.83 -16.58 0.56
N ILE A 259 -6.10 -16.25 0.85
CA ILE A 259 -6.49 -15.58 2.09
C ILE A 259 -6.11 -16.37 3.36
N PRO A 260 -6.31 -17.70 3.42
CA PRO A 260 -5.84 -18.49 4.56
C PRO A 260 -4.34 -18.34 4.82
N GLU A 261 -3.50 -18.46 3.78
CA GLU A 261 -2.04 -18.35 3.96
C GLU A 261 -1.59 -16.93 4.28
N ILE A 262 -2.13 -15.91 3.61
CA ILE A 262 -1.73 -14.52 3.86
C ILE A 262 -2.21 -14.03 5.23
N SER A 263 -3.27 -14.62 5.79
CA SER A 263 -3.80 -14.25 7.10
C SER A 263 -2.82 -14.48 8.25
N LYS A 264 -1.86 -15.40 8.07
CA LYS A 264 -0.79 -15.70 9.04
C LYS A 264 0.11 -14.51 9.35
N PHE A 265 0.11 -13.48 8.49
CA PHE A 265 0.93 -12.28 8.63
C PHE A 265 0.16 -11.05 9.14
N VAL A 266 -1.14 -11.20 9.43
CA VAL A 266 -1.96 -10.11 9.98
C VAL A 266 -1.36 -9.63 11.31
N PHE A 267 -1.12 -8.32 11.42
CA PHE A 267 -0.54 -7.63 12.59
C PHE A 267 0.83 -8.12 13.08
N GLU A 268 1.54 -9.00 12.36
CA GLU A 268 2.83 -9.57 12.78
C GLU A 268 3.88 -8.50 13.14
N GLN A 269 3.86 -7.34 12.47
CA GLN A 269 4.79 -6.24 12.76
C GLN A 269 4.51 -5.55 14.10
N VAL A 270 3.29 -5.69 14.61
CA VAL A 270 2.80 -5.06 15.85
C VAL A 270 2.78 -6.07 17.00
N ASP A 271 2.25 -7.26 16.76
CA ASP A 271 2.18 -8.37 17.71
C ASP A 271 2.48 -9.68 16.97
N GLU A 272 3.67 -10.24 17.20
CA GLU A 272 4.12 -11.49 16.58
C GLU A 272 3.25 -12.70 16.98
N GLN A 273 2.52 -12.61 18.10
CA GLN A 273 1.62 -13.66 18.59
C GLN A 273 0.17 -13.47 18.12
N PHE A 274 -0.13 -12.43 17.33
CA PHE A 274 -1.49 -12.13 16.91
C PHE A 274 -2.16 -13.31 16.19
N TYR A 275 -1.45 -13.93 15.23
CA TYR A 275 -2.02 -15.04 14.48
C TYR A 275 -2.36 -16.22 15.40
N GLU A 276 -1.43 -16.64 16.26
CA GLU A 276 -1.65 -17.74 17.21
C GLU A 276 -2.86 -17.46 18.10
N ARG A 277 -2.93 -16.25 18.68
CA ARG A 277 -4.05 -15.79 19.52
C ARG A 277 -5.39 -15.81 18.78
N SER A 278 -5.39 -15.43 17.51
CA SER A 278 -6.62 -15.41 16.68
C SER A 278 -7.15 -16.81 16.33
N GLN A 279 -6.31 -17.85 16.46
CA GLN A 279 -6.71 -19.24 16.25
C GLN A 279 -7.21 -19.92 17.52
N GLU A 280 -7.05 -19.30 18.70
CA GLU A 280 -7.57 -19.82 19.95
C GLU A 280 -9.11 -19.82 19.94
N GLU A 281 -9.71 -20.76 20.68
CA GLU A 281 -11.16 -20.73 20.90
C GLU A 281 -11.54 -19.42 21.59
N HIS A 282 -12.57 -18.77 21.07
CA HIS A 282 -13.10 -17.53 21.61
C HIS A 282 -14.57 -17.67 21.90
N ASP A 283 -15.00 -17.04 23.00
CA ASP A 283 -16.41 -16.87 23.30
C ASP A 283 -17.01 -15.79 22.38
N GLY A 284 -18.26 -15.98 21.96
CA GLY A 284 -19.00 -15.02 21.12
C GLY A 284 -18.85 -15.23 19.61
N ASP A 285 -19.13 -14.16 18.85
CA ASP A 285 -19.31 -14.17 17.39
C ASP A 285 -18.02 -13.88 16.60
N GLY A 286 -16.92 -13.61 17.30
CA GLY A 286 -15.61 -13.31 16.74
C GLY A 286 -14.79 -12.30 17.57
N TRP A 287 -13.87 -11.62 16.91
CA TRP A 287 -12.94 -10.69 17.53
C TRP A 287 -13.25 -9.23 17.22
N ILE A 288 -12.83 -8.35 18.13
CA ILE A 288 -12.91 -6.89 17.98
C ILE A 288 -11.50 -6.29 18.06
N VAL A 289 -11.21 -5.32 17.20
CA VAL A 289 -9.97 -4.52 17.29
C VAL A 289 -10.31 -3.10 17.70
N VAL A 290 -9.55 -2.55 18.64
CA VAL A 290 -9.67 -1.15 19.05
C VAL A 290 -8.43 -0.38 18.61
N ALA A 291 -8.58 0.84 18.10
CA ALA A 291 -7.47 1.65 17.60
C ALA A 291 -7.61 3.15 17.89
N GLY A 292 -6.49 3.87 17.78
CA GLY A 292 -6.44 5.32 17.92
C GLY A 292 -6.89 6.08 16.66
N VAL A 293 -6.25 7.23 16.43
CA VAL A 293 -6.51 8.15 15.33
C VAL A 293 -5.88 7.63 14.03
N ASN A 294 -6.50 7.94 12.88
CA ASN A 294 -5.96 7.69 11.54
C ASN A 294 -5.65 6.20 11.26
N TYR A 295 -6.49 5.31 11.78
CA TYR A 295 -6.32 3.87 11.64
C TYR A 295 -6.45 3.40 10.19
N GLY A 296 -5.49 2.59 9.74
CA GLY A 296 -5.43 2.01 8.41
C GLY A 296 -4.84 2.92 7.33
N GLN A 297 -3.91 3.80 7.68
CA GLN A 297 -3.31 4.73 6.71
C GLN A 297 -2.43 4.04 5.66
N GLY A 298 -2.14 4.75 4.57
CA GLY A 298 -1.19 4.30 3.55
C GLY A 298 -1.81 3.56 2.36
N SER A 299 -1.50 2.28 2.19
CA SER A 299 -1.85 1.53 0.98
C SER A 299 -3.33 1.15 0.91
N SER A 300 -3.89 1.13 -0.29
CA SER A 300 -5.28 0.72 -0.56
C SER A 300 -5.55 -0.78 -0.43
N ARG A 301 -4.62 -1.56 0.14
CA ARG A 301 -4.68 -3.03 0.15
C ARG A 301 -5.90 -3.51 0.90
N GLU A 302 -6.80 -4.18 0.20
CA GLU A 302 -7.98 -4.82 0.75
C GLU A 302 -7.66 -5.97 1.70
N HIS A 303 -6.49 -6.61 1.57
CA HIS A 303 -6.00 -7.64 2.50
C HIS A 303 -5.91 -7.17 3.95
N ALA A 304 -5.74 -5.86 4.19
CA ALA A 304 -5.80 -5.30 5.54
C ALA A 304 -7.22 -5.36 6.16
N ALA A 305 -8.24 -5.71 5.37
CA ALA A 305 -9.61 -5.96 5.81
C ALA A 305 -9.98 -7.45 5.66
N ILE A 306 -9.82 -8.04 4.47
CA ILE A 306 -10.29 -9.41 4.21
C ILE A 306 -9.52 -10.48 4.99
N ALA A 307 -8.21 -10.32 5.22
CA ALA A 307 -7.45 -11.30 5.99
C ALA A 307 -7.79 -11.23 7.49
N PRO A 308 -7.89 -10.04 8.13
CA PRO A 308 -8.51 -9.91 9.45
C PRO A 308 -9.92 -10.51 9.54
N ARG A 309 -10.76 -10.29 8.53
CA ARG A 309 -12.11 -10.87 8.47
C ARG A 309 -12.07 -12.40 8.49
N HIS A 310 -11.13 -12.99 7.76
CA HIS A 310 -10.92 -14.44 7.73
C HIS A 310 -10.50 -15.00 9.10
N LEU A 311 -9.73 -14.23 9.87
CA LEU A 311 -9.34 -14.59 11.25
C LEU A 311 -10.45 -14.35 12.28
N GLY A 312 -11.68 -14.04 11.84
CA GLY A 312 -12.82 -13.87 12.73
C GLY A 312 -13.04 -12.45 13.26
N ILE A 313 -12.31 -11.43 12.80
CA ILE A 313 -12.60 -10.04 13.20
C ILE A 313 -13.95 -9.60 12.60
N ARG A 314 -14.87 -9.16 13.46
CA ARG A 314 -16.24 -8.76 13.09
C ARG A 314 -16.46 -7.26 13.17
N ALA A 315 -15.78 -6.58 14.08
CA ALA A 315 -15.85 -5.13 14.22
C ALA A 315 -14.48 -4.52 14.52
N LYS A 316 -14.33 -3.25 14.13
CA LYS A 316 -13.22 -2.41 14.57
C LYS A 316 -13.77 -1.11 15.12
N ILE A 317 -13.24 -0.64 16.24
CA ILE A 317 -13.62 0.62 16.86
C ILE A 317 -12.38 1.50 16.95
N ALA A 318 -12.38 2.64 16.25
CA ALA A 318 -11.22 3.53 16.19
C ALA A 318 -11.58 4.97 16.57
N LYS A 319 -10.61 5.82 16.93
CA LYS A 319 -10.89 7.27 17.08
C LYS A 319 -11.14 7.93 15.73
N SER A 320 -10.45 7.47 14.68
CA SER A 320 -10.75 7.82 13.29
C SER A 320 -10.08 6.86 12.30
N TYR A 321 -10.53 6.86 11.04
CA TYR A 321 -10.00 5.98 10.00
C TYR A 321 -9.42 6.76 8.81
N ALA A 322 -8.45 6.13 8.15
CA ALA A 322 -8.13 6.48 6.77
C ALA A 322 -9.25 5.99 5.82
N ARG A 323 -9.68 6.88 4.91
CA ARG A 323 -10.87 6.69 4.05
C ARG A 323 -10.94 5.32 3.34
N ILE A 324 -9.86 4.92 2.66
CA ILE A 324 -9.87 3.68 1.85
C ILE A 324 -9.94 2.44 2.76
N HIS A 325 -9.23 2.44 3.89
CA HIS A 325 -9.28 1.30 4.80
C HIS A 325 -10.68 1.11 5.37
N ARG A 326 -11.32 2.19 5.81
CA ARG A 326 -12.71 2.17 6.29
C ARG A 326 -13.66 1.58 5.25
N GLN A 327 -13.54 1.98 3.98
CA GLN A 327 -14.35 1.43 2.90
C GLN A 327 -14.10 -0.08 2.71
N ASN A 328 -12.83 -0.50 2.72
CA ASN A 328 -12.48 -1.92 2.62
C ASN A 328 -13.05 -2.76 3.78
N LEU A 329 -13.18 -2.21 4.99
CA LEU A 329 -13.82 -2.93 6.11
C LEU A 329 -15.27 -3.29 5.78
N ALA A 330 -16.05 -2.32 5.29
CA ALA A 330 -17.44 -2.55 4.88
C ALA A 330 -17.55 -3.56 3.72
N ASN A 331 -16.63 -3.51 2.74
CA ASN A 331 -16.62 -4.43 1.61
C ASN A 331 -16.53 -5.92 2.03
N PHE A 332 -15.93 -6.22 3.19
CA PHE A 332 -15.81 -7.59 3.72
C PHE A 332 -16.61 -7.80 5.01
N GLY A 333 -17.62 -6.96 5.25
CA GLY A 333 -18.54 -7.12 6.37
C GLY A 333 -17.91 -7.02 7.76
N ILE A 334 -16.80 -6.29 7.89
CA ILE A 334 -16.30 -5.83 9.18
C ILE A 334 -17.00 -4.51 9.49
N LEU A 335 -17.68 -4.42 10.64
CA LEU A 335 -18.36 -3.21 11.09
C LEU A 335 -17.32 -2.16 11.56
N PRO A 336 -17.15 -1.02 10.86
CA PRO A 336 -16.26 0.05 11.30
C PRO A 336 -17.04 1.05 12.17
N LEU A 337 -16.63 1.18 13.43
CA LEU A 337 -17.19 2.14 14.37
C LEU A 337 -16.13 3.16 14.80
N THR A 338 -16.61 4.35 15.14
CA THR A 338 -15.81 5.47 15.66
C THR A 338 -16.26 5.81 17.07
N PHE A 339 -15.32 6.05 17.98
CA PHE A 339 -15.65 6.54 19.32
C PHE A 339 -16.30 7.93 19.26
N LYS A 340 -17.30 8.18 20.12
CA LYS A 340 -17.83 9.54 20.34
C LYS A 340 -16.97 10.34 21.34
N SER A 341 -16.27 9.64 22.22
CA SER A 341 -15.39 10.20 23.23
C SER A 341 -14.06 9.43 23.29
N ASP A 342 -12.95 10.16 23.34
CA ASP A 342 -11.63 9.57 23.56
C ASP A 342 -11.54 8.80 24.87
N ALA A 343 -12.31 9.18 25.90
CA ALA A 343 -12.33 8.50 27.19
C ALA A 343 -12.81 7.04 27.08
N ASP A 344 -13.67 6.73 26.12
CA ASP A 344 -14.19 5.37 25.91
C ASP A 344 -13.06 4.46 25.38
N TYR A 345 -12.26 4.96 24.43
CA TYR A 345 -11.05 4.26 23.96
C TYR A 345 -10.06 4.01 25.10
N GLU A 346 -9.83 5.00 25.97
CA GLU A 346 -8.90 4.84 27.10
C GLU A 346 -9.41 3.80 28.10
N SER A 347 -10.72 3.66 28.28
CA SER A 347 -11.32 2.73 29.24
C SER A 347 -11.23 1.26 28.85
N ILE A 348 -11.13 0.93 27.55
CA ILE A 348 -11.13 -0.45 27.07
C ILE A 348 -9.73 -1.05 27.16
N ASP A 349 -9.56 -2.23 27.75
CA ASP A 349 -8.31 -2.97 27.74
C ASP A 349 -8.31 -4.09 26.68
N GLN A 350 -7.12 -4.50 26.23
CA GLN A 350 -7.00 -5.70 25.41
C GLN A 350 -7.41 -6.92 26.24
N GLY A 351 -8.29 -7.76 25.69
CA GLY A 351 -8.89 -8.90 26.38
C GLY A 351 -10.29 -8.62 26.95
N ASP A 352 -10.74 -7.36 27.01
CA ASP A 352 -12.13 -7.05 27.40
C ASP A 352 -13.13 -7.67 26.41
N THR A 353 -14.28 -8.10 26.90
CA THR A 353 -15.40 -8.56 26.08
C THR A 353 -16.35 -7.40 25.80
N LEU A 354 -16.50 -7.04 24.52
CA LEU A 354 -17.44 -6.01 24.10
C LEU A 354 -18.66 -6.66 23.42
N SER A 355 -19.83 -6.13 23.74
CA SER A 355 -21.13 -6.57 23.24
C SER A 355 -21.87 -5.40 22.61
N LEU A 356 -22.42 -5.62 21.42
CA LEU A 356 -23.31 -4.72 20.70
C LEU A 356 -24.68 -5.43 20.65
N PRO A 357 -25.58 -5.16 21.61
CA PRO A 357 -26.77 -5.97 21.83
C PRO A 357 -27.79 -5.91 20.68
N ASN A 358 -27.85 -4.79 19.96
CA ASN A 358 -28.81 -4.55 18.88
C ASN A 358 -28.09 -4.13 17.58
N ALA A 359 -26.94 -4.75 17.29
CA ALA A 359 -26.02 -4.34 16.23
C ALA A 359 -26.70 -4.16 14.86
N ARG A 360 -27.52 -5.14 14.43
CA ARG A 360 -28.26 -5.05 13.15
C ARG A 360 -29.22 -3.87 13.11
N GLU A 361 -30.07 -3.76 14.14
CA GLU A 361 -31.14 -2.76 14.18
C GLU A 361 -30.57 -1.34 14.23
N GLU A 362 -29.58 -1.10 15.09
CA GLU A 362 -29.00 0.23 15.33
C GLU A 362 -28.31 0.79 14.08
N ILE A 363 -27.57 -0.03 13.32
CA ILE A 363 -26.90 0.44 12.09
C ILE A 363 -27.87 0.69 10.93
N GLN A 364 -29.07 0.11 10.98
CA GLN A 364 -30.12 0.32 9.97
C GLN A 364 -30.95 1.56 10.27
N GLN A 365 -31.19 1.87 11.55
CA GLN A 365 -32.07 2.96 11.97
C GLN A 365 -31.34 4.30 12.14
N GLY A 366 -30.03 4.28 12.34
CA GLY A 366 -29.26 5.50 12.58
C GLY A 366 -27.77 5.29 12.41
N THR A 367 -27.00 6.17 13.05
CA THR A 367 -25.54 6.16 13.00
C THR A 367 -24.90 5.86 14.34
N THR A 368 -25.69 5.71 15.40
CA THR A 368 -25.22 5.45 16.77
C THR A 368 -25.42 3.98 17.11
N VAL A 369 -24.39 3.38 17.71
CA VAL A 369 -24.38 1.98 18.11
C VAL A 369 -24.01 1.89 19.58
N THR A 370 -24.80 1.14 20.34
CA THR A 370 -24.57 0.89 21.77
C THR A 370 -23.48 -0.17 21.93
N VAL A 371 -22.48 0.10 22.76
CA VAL A 371 -21.40 -0.84 23.08
C VAL A 371 -21.32 -1.04 24.59
N GLU A 372 -21.43 -2.28 25.03
CA GLU A 372 -21.31 -2.70 26.42
C GLU A 372 -19.95 -3.40 26.60
N ASN A 373 -19.13 -2.93 27.53
CA ASN A 373 -17.96 -3.65 27.99
C ASN A 373 -18.41 -4.58 29.13
N GLU A 374 -18.66 -5.84 28.80
CA GLU A 374 -19.18 -6.85 29.75
C GLU A 374 -18.14 -7.16 30.86
N THR A 375 -16.84 -7.05 30.55
CA THR A 375 -15.75 -7.27 31.51
C THR A 375 -15.70 -6.19 32.59
N GLN A 376 -15.91 -4.93 32.20
CA GLN A 376 -15.81 -3.79 33.10
C GLN A 376 -17.17 -3.31 33.64
N GLY A 377 -18.29 -3.78 33.07
CA GLY A 377 -19.64 -3.36 33.42
C GLY A 377 -19.94 -1.91 33.03
N THR A 378 -19.34 -1.42 31.95
CA THR A 378 -19.54 -0.06 31.43
C THR A 378 -20.26 -0.09 30.08
N THR A 379 -20.92 1.00 29.73
CA THR A 379 -21.65 1.17 28.47
C THR A 379 -21.31 2.53 27.87
N PHE A 380 -21.07 2.56 26.56
CA PHE A 380 -20.81 3.78 25.82
C PHE A 380 -21.46 3.71 24.43
N GLU A 381 -21.49 4.86 23.74
CA GLU A 381 -22.01 4.96 22.39
C GLU A 381 -20.87 5.16 21.39
N ALA A 382 -20.85 4.32 20.36
CA ALA A 382 -20.02 4.52 19.18
C ALA A 382 -20.88 5.05 18.01
N GLN A 383 -20.23 5.41 16.91
CA GLN A 383 -20.91 5.89 15.71
C GLN A 383 -20.30 5.36 14.41
N HIS A 384 -21.08 5.35 13.33
CA HIS A 384 -20.60 5.08 11.98
C HIS A 384 -21.11 6.12 10.98
N ASP A 385 -20.44 6.20 9.84
CA ASP A 385 -20.80 7.04 8.70
C ASP A 385 -21.19 6.21 7.46
N LEU A 386 -21.59 4.94 7.67
CA LEU A 386 -21.96 3.99 6.60
C LEU A 386 -23.07 4.52 5.72
N THR A 387 -22.88 4.39 4.41
CA THR A 387 -23.96 4.58 3.43
C THR A 387 -24.95 3.41 3.50
N GLU A 388 -26.16 3.58 2.97
CA GLU A 388 -27.17 2.52 2.93
C GLU A 388 -26.65 1.23 2.28
N ARG A 389 -25.90 1.36 1.17
CA ARG A 389 -25.29 0.19 0.50
C ARG A 389 -24.21 -0.46 1.36
N GLU A 390 -23.41 0.30 2.09
CA GLU A 390 -22.39 -0.28 2.98
C GLU A 390 -23.01 -0.96 4.21
N VAL A 391 -24.12 -0.44 4.73
CA VAL A 391 -24.92 -1.13 5.75
C VAL A 391 -25.39 -2.48 5.21
N GLU A 392 -25.97 -2.52 4.00
CA GLU A 392 -26.37 -3.77 3.35
C GLU A 392 -25.20 -4.76 3.19
N MET A 393 -24.02 -4.28 2.74
CA MET A 393 -22.81 -5.12 2.63
C MET A 393 -22.43 -5.78 3.96
N ILE A 394 -22.54 -5.05 5.07
CA ILE A 394 -22.23 -5.58 6.41
C ILE A 394 -23.30 -6.58 6.88
N LEU A 395 -24.58 -6.30 6.61
CA LEU A 395 -25.70 -7.18 6.96
C LEU A 395 -25.66 -8.51 6.19
N GLU A 396 -25.22 -8.49 4.94
CA GLU A 396 -25.06 -9.67 4.06
C GLU A 396 -23.65 -10.29 4.15
N GLY A 397 -22.74 -9.66 4.90
CA GLY A 397 -21.41 -10.16 5.24
C GLY A 397 -20.30 -9.78 4.26
N SER A 398 -20.63 -9.33 3.04
CA SER A 398 -19.68 -8.70 2.13
C SER A 398 -20.37 -8.03 0.94
N GLN A 399 -19.62 -7.19 0.22
CA GLN A 399 -20.02 -6.68 -1.09
C GLN A 399 -20.28 -7.81 -2.10
N ILE A 400 -19.49 -8.89 -2.04
CA ILE A 400 -19.63 -10.04 -2.94
C ILE A 400 -20.97 -10.75 -2.67
N SER A 401 -21.36 -10.89 -1.40
CA SER A 401 -22.65 -11.46 -1.01
C SER A 401 -23.82 -10.67 -1.59
N VAL A 402 -23.78 -9.34 -1.49
CA VAL A 402 -24.81 -8.45 -2.03
C VAL A 402 -24.91 -8.59 -3.55
N VAL A 403 -23.78 -8.49 -4.27
CA VAL A 403 -23.78 -8.60 -5.74
C VAL A 403 -24.25 -9.99 -6.20
N LYS A 404 -23.90 -11.05 -5.48
CA LYS A 404 -24.38 -12.40 -5.79
C LYS A 404 -25.90 -12.50 -5.65
N LYS A 405 -26.46 -11.94 -4.58
CA LYS A 405 -27.90 -11.88 -4.35
C LYS A 405 -28.62 -11.05 -5.43
N GLU A 406 -28.09 -9.86 -5.76
CA GLU A 406 -28.59 -9.02 -6.86
C GLU A 406 -28.62 -9.80 -8.20
N PHE A 407 -27.57 -10.58 -8.49
CA PHE A 407 -27.48 -11.39 -9.70
C PHE A 407 -28.47 -12.56 -9.72
N GLU A 408 -28.61 -13.27 -8.59
CA GLU A 408 -29.60 -14.35 -8.43
C GLU A 408 -31.04 -13.82 -8.58
N GLU A 409 -31.34 -12.65 -8.03
CA GLU A 409 -32.64 -11.99 -8.16
C GLU A 409 -32.92 -11.51 -9.60
N ALA A 410 -31.90 -11.06 -10.33
CA ALA A 410 -32.04 -10.60 -11.71
C ALA A 410 -32.19 -11.74 -12.73
N THR A 411 -31.76 -12.95 -12.38
CA THR A 411 -31.77 -14.14 -13.26
C THR A 411 -32.87 -15.14 -12.92
N ALA A 412 -33.56 -14.98 -11.79
CA ALA A 412 -34.77 -15.72 -11.41
C ALA A 412 -36.02 -15.17 -12.10
#